data_AF-A0A432SAR1-F1
#
_entry.id   AF-A0A432SAR1-F1
#
_cell.length_a   1.000
_cell.length_b   1.000
_cell.length_c   1.000
_cell.angle_alpha   90.00
_cell.angle_beta   90.00
_cell.angle_gamma   90.00
#
_symmetry.space_group_name_H-M   'P 1'
#
loop_
_entity.id
_entity.type
_entity.pdbx_description
1 polymer ?
#
loop_
_entity_poly.entity_id
_entity_poly.type
_entity_poly.pdbx_seq_one_letter_code
_entity_poly.pdbx_strand_id
1 'polypeptide(L)' 'MKFTAMIVAATLLISGCSGITDVKPWEKERLSRDTMKNTAGNTLMSKFDAHVYFSKEATKGGGGVAGGGCGCN' A
#
# COMPACT_ATOMS: atom_id res chain seq x y z
N MET A 1 17.33 2.81 39.89
CA MET A 1 18.24 3.28 38.82
C MET A 1 18.22 2.36 37.60
N LYS A 2 18.48 1.06 37.73
CA LYS A 2 18.42 0.10 36.60
C LYS A 2 17.03 -0.01 35.95
N PHE A 3 15.97 -0.16 36.76
CA PHE A 3 14.59 -0.21 36.27
C PHE A 3 14.15 1.10 35.60
N THR A 4 14.58 2.23 36.15
CA THR A 4 14.28 3.56 35.60
C THR A 4 14.88 3.74 34.21
N ALA A 5 16.12 3.29 33.99
CA ALA A 5 16.75 3.31 32.67
C ALA A 5 16.04 2.42 31.64
N MET A 6 15.54 1.26 32.07
CA MET A 6 14.83 0.33 31.19
C MET A 6 13.47 0.88 30.73
N ILE A 7 12.75 1.57 31.62
CA ILE A 7 11.48 2.23 31.30
C ILE A 7 11.70 3.36 30.29
N VAL A 8 12.73 4.19 30.49
CA VAL A 8 13.08 5.28 29.55
C VAL A 8 13.40 4.71 28.16
N ALA A 9 14.20 3.64 28.09
CA ALA A 9 14.52 2.98 26.82
C ALA A 9 13.28 2.44 26.11
N ALA A 10 12.34 1.83 26.84
CA ALA A 10 11.09 1.33 26.27
C ALA A 10 10.21 2.45 25.69
N THR A 11 10.11 3.60 26.37
CA THR A 11 9.32 4.74 25.88
C THR A 11 9.88 5.38 24.61
N LEU A 12 11.20 5.35 24.42
CA LEU A 12 11.85 5.85 23.20
C LEU A 12 11.51 5.00 21.97
N LEU A 13 11.45 3.67 22.13
CA LEU A 13 11.17 2.73 21.04
C LEU A 13 9.75 2.87 20.47
N ILE A 14 8.79 3.37 21.24
CA ILE A 14 7.38 3.50 20.82
C ILE A 14 6.99 4.92 20.36
N SER A 15 7.93 5.88 20.38
CA SER A 15 7.67 7.29 20.07
C SER A 15 7.53 7.63 18.57
N GLY A 16 7.66 6.64 17.68
CA GLY A 16 7.76 6.86 16.23
C GLY A 16 6.56 7.55 15.56
N CYS A 17 5.37 7.48 16.14
CA CYS A 17 4.16 8.09 15.58
C CYS A 17 3.86 9.50 16.13
N SER A 18 4.68 10.03 17.05
CA SER A 18 4.42 11.32 17.71
C SER A 18 4.54 12.55 16.79
N GLY A 19 5.15 12.40 15.61
CA GLY A 19 5.34 13.47 14.62
C GLY A 19 4.43 13.38 13.39
N ILE A 20 3.39 12.54 13.41
CA ILE A 20 2.46 12.44 12.29
C ILE A 20 1.60 13.71 12.28
N THR A 21 1.83 14.58 11.30
CA THR A 21 0.98 15.73 11.05
C THR A 21 -0.28 15.29 10.33
N ASP A 22 -1.44 15.56 10.89
CA ASP A 22 -2.71 15.34 10.21
C ASP A 22 -2.81 16.24 8.97
N VAL A 23 -2.89 15.60 7.80
CA VAL A 23 -3.06 16.28 6.51
C VAL A 23 -4.54 16.37 6.21
N LYS A 24 -5.03 17.60 6.01
CA LYS A 24 -6.45 17.86 5.74
C LYS A 24 -6.83 17.30 4.36
N PRO A 25 -8.09 16.87 4.15
CA PRO A 25 -8.50 16.24 2.89
C PRO A 25 -8.14 17.04 1.62
N TRP A 26 -8.24 18.37 1.66
CA TRP A 26 -7.94 19.26 0.54
C TRP A 26 -6.44 19.45 0.27
N GLU A 27 -5.56 19.18 1.23
CA GLU A 27 -4.11 19.26 1.04
C GLU A 27 -3.57 18.12 0.15
N LYS A 28 -4.42 17.11 -0.13
CA LYS A 28 -4.11 15.97 -1.02
C LYS A 28 -4.44 16.23 -2.49
N GLU A 29 -4.85 17.45 -2.86
CA GLU A 29 -5.27 17.82 -4.22
C GLU A 29 -4.24 17.42 -5.30
N ARG A 30 -2.95 17.54 -5.00
CA ARG A 30 -1.87 17.17 -5.93
C ARG A 30 -1.92 15.69 -6.33
N LEU A 31 -2.29 14.81 -5.40
CA LEU A 31 -2.35 13.37 -5.62
C LEU A 31 -3.69 12.93 -6.24
N SER A 32 -4.73 13.76 -6.16
CA SER A 32 -6.05 13.48 -6.77
C SER A 32 -6.15 13.89 -8.24
N ARG A 33 -5.09 14.45 -8.84
CA ARG A 33 -5.06 14.80 -10.26
C ARG A 33 -5.20 13.55 -11.12
N ASP A 34 -5.89 13.67 -12.25
CA ASP A 34 -6.09 12.55 -13.18
C ASP A 34 -4.78 11.92 -13.66
N THR A 35 -3.72 12.73 -13.79
CA THR A 35 -2.38 12.29 -14.18
C THR A 35 -1.65 11.45 -13.12
N MET A 36 -2.11 11.48 -11.87
CA MET A 36 -1.52 10.76 -10.74
C MET A 36 -2.29 9.48 -10.39
N LYS A 37 -3.38 9.16 -11.11
CA LYS A 37 -4.07 7.88 -10.97
C LYS A 37 -3.13 6.74 -11.37
N ASN A 38 -3.17 5.59 -10.69
CA ASN A 38 -2.35 4.42 -11.04
C ASN A 38 -2.54 3.96 -12.50
N THR A 39 -3.70 4.26 -13.09
CA THR A 39 -4.07 3.94 -14.48
C THR A 39 -4.11 5.19 -15.38
N ALA A 40 -3.48 6.28 -14.97
CA ALA A 40 -3.49 7.56 -15.69
C ALA A 40 -2.77 7.49 -17.04
N GLY A 41 -3.45 7.01 -18.07
CA GLY A 41 -3.04 7.12 -19.47
C GLY A 41 -1.94 6.14 -19.92
N ASN A 42 -1.35 5.35 -19.04
CA ASN A 42 -0.35 4.35 -19.40
C ASN A 42 -0.93 2.92 -19.35
N THR A 43 -1.34 2.41 -20.51
CA THR A 43 -1.87 1.04 -20.65
C THR A 43 -0.87 -0.04 -20.27
N LEU A 44 0.43 0.22 -20.37
CA LEU A 44 1.49 -0.70 -19.94
C LEU A 44 1.52 -0.84 -18.41
N MET A 45 1.31 0.27 -17.68
CA MET A 45 1.26 0.26 -16.22
C MET A 45 0.11 -0.60 -15.71
N SER A 46 -1.08 -0.47 -16.30
CA SER A 46 -2.24 -1.28 -15.92
C SER A 46 -2.05 -2.78 -16.22
N LYS A 47 -1.38 -3.11 -17.33
CA LYS A 47 -1.03 -4.51 -17.65
C LYS A 47 -0.01 -5.08 -16.68
N PHE A 48 0.98 -4.28 -16.29
CA PHE A 48 2.00 -4.69 -15.33
C PHE A 48 1.40 -4.92 -13.94
N ASP A 49 0.54 -4.00 -13.47
CA ASP A 49 -0.16 -4.13 -12.20
C ASP A 49 -1.05 -5.38 -12.17
N ALA A 50 -1.82 -5.61 -13.24
CA ALA A 50 -2.59 -6.83 -13.41
C ALA A 50 -1.69 -8.08 -13.34
N HIS A 51 -0.58 -8.10 -14.08
CA HIS A 51 0.36 -9.23 -14.06
C HIS A 51 0.89 -9.52 -12.63
N VAL A 52 1.26 -8.49 -11.87
CA VAL A 52 1.71 -8.63 -10.49
C VAL A 52 0.59 -9.13 -9.58
N TYR A 53 -0.62 -8.58 -9.72
CA TYR A 53 -1.81 -8.98 -8.96
C TYR A 53 -2.15 -10.45 -9.22
N PHE A 54 -2.19 -10.88 -10.48
CA PHE A 54 -2.42 -12.28 -10.83
C PHE A 54 -1.32 -13.20 -10.29
N SER A 55 -0.07 -12.77 -10.34
CA SER A 55 1.04 -13.63 -9.88
C SER A 55 1.08 -13.81 -8.36
N LYS A 56 0.56 -12.84 -7.60
CA LYS A 56 0.69 -12.81 -6.14
C LYS A 56 -0.62 -13.08 -5.39
N GLU A 57 -1.75 -12.71 -5.98
CA GLU A 57 -3.04 -12.60 -5.28
C GLU A 57 -4.20 -13.33 -5.99
N ALA A 58 -3.94 -14.11 -7.06
CA ALA A 58 -4.96 -14.83 -7.86
C ALA A 58 -5.69 -15.99 -7.15
N THR A 59 -5.94 -15.88 -5.85
CA THR A 59 -6.88 -16.77 -5.14
C THR A 59 -8.35 -16.49 -5.52
N LYS A 60 -8.63 -15.36 -6.19
CA LYS A 60 -9.93 -15.06 -6.80
C LYS A 60 -9.69 -14.75 -8.29
N GLY A 61 -10.22 -15.59 -9.18
CA GLY A 61 -10.04 -15.46 -10.63
C GLY A 61 -10.21 -14.03 -11.12
N GLY A 62 -9.22 -13.50 -11.84
CA GLY A 62 -9.24 -12.11 -12.32
C GLY A 62 -9.69 -11.96 -13.77
N GLY A 63 -9.86 -10.70 -14.18
CA GLY A 63 -10.67 -10.26 -15.32
C GLY A 63 -10.11 -10.48 -16.73
N GLY A 64 -9.34 -11.54 -16.98
CA GLY A 64 -8.80 -11.84 -18.31
C GLY A 64 -8.58 -13.34 -18.50
N VAL A 65 -9.13 -13.86 -19.60
CA VAL A 65 -9.12 -15.28 -20.00
C VAL A 65 -7.69 -15.86 -20.09
N ALA A 66 -7.56 -17.07 -19.53
CA ALA A 66 -6.43 -18.04 -19.58
C ALA A 66 -5.53 -18.13 -18.32
N GLY A 67 -6.03 -18.89 -17.33
CA GLY A 67 -5.38 -20.12 -16.84
C GLY A 67 -4.10 -20.01 -15.99
N GLY A 68 -4.19 -20.37 -14.71
CA GLY A 68 -3.00 -20.70 -13.90
C GLY A 68 -3.17 -20.83 -12.39
N GLY A 69 -4.33 -20.53 -11.80
CA GLY A 69 -4.64 -20.87 -10.39
C GLY A 69 -5.23 -22.27 -10.29
N CYS A 70 -5.13 -22.95 -9.13
CA CYS A 70 -5.64 -24.32 -8.91
C CYS A 70 -7.17 -24.49 -9.02
N GLY A 71 -7.88 -23.54 -9.64
CA GLY A 71 -9.28 -23.70 -10.04
C GLY A 71 -10.29 -23.66 -8.89
N CYS A 72 -9.91 -23.26 -7.67
CA CYS A 72 -10.88 -23.00 -6.61
C CYS A 72 -11.52 -21.60 -6.76
N ASN A 73 -12.26 -21.41 -7.86
CA ASN A 73 -13.46 -20.57 -7.92
C ASN A 73 -14.33 -21.04 -9.10
#